data_AF-A0A0W7TGT3-F1
#
_entry.id   AF-A0A0W7TGT3-F1
#
_cell.length_a   1.000
_cell.length_b   1.000
_cell.length_c   1.000
_cell.angle_alpha   90.00
_cell.angle_beta   90.00
_cell.angle_gamma   90.00
#
_symmetry.space_group_name_H-M   'P 1'
#
loop_
_entity.id
_entity.type
_entity.pdbx_description
1 polymer ?
#
loop_
_entity_poly.entity_id
_entity_poly.type
_entity_poly.pdbx_seq_one_letter_code
_entity_poly.pdbx_strand_id
1 'polypeptide(L)'
;MEIDFHPEELKPYLKSTARTNYERRVSSRQESDRGKMNARITVVNLGNEFWKKAASWAAASGGYGGGEIYLLNKGAEMGPGNVPTEYDAVKMLKILEKWRRKDSSNRGLAAKTRN
;
A
#
# COMPACT_ATOMS: atom_id res chain seq x y z
N MET A 1 -35.09 -25.84 38.23
CA MET A 1 -35.16 -24.39 38.05
C MET A 1 -35.04 -24.16 36.55
N GLU A 2 -36.15 -23.98 35.85
CA GLU A 2 -36.16 -23.61 34.44
C GLU A 2 -35.96 -22.10 34.36
N ILE A 3 -35.01 -21.65 33.54
CA ILE A 3 -34.79 -20.23 33.28
C ILE A 3 -35.67 -19.88 32.09
N ASP A 4 -36.79 -19.19 32.33
CA ASP A 4 -37.61 -18.61 31.28
C ASP A 4 -36.83 -17.47 30.61
N PHE A 5 -36.28 -17.76 29.44
CA PHE A 5 -35.61 -16.75 28.62
C PHE A 5 -36.67 -15.88 27.93
N HIS A 6 -36.87 -14.65 28.39
CA HIS A 6 -37.75 -13.68 27.74
C HIS A 6 -37.03 -12.97 26.57
N PRO A 7 -37.37 -13.24 25.30
CA PRO A 7 -36.68 -12.67 24.14
C PRO A 7 -36.80 -11.14 24.02
N GLU A 8 -37.81 -10.54 24.67
CA GLU A 8 -38.00 -9.08 24.74
C GLU A 8 -36.88 -8.37 25.52
N GLU A 9 -36.30 -9.02 26.52
CA GLU A 9 -35.21 -8.44 27.35
C GLU A 9 -33.87 -8.39 26.61
N LEU A 10 -33.72 -9.20 25.56
CA LEU A 10 -32.51 -9.25 24.73
C LEU A 10 -32.52 -8.20 23.60
N LYS A 11 -33.70 -7.69 23.20
CA LYS A 11 -33.83 -6.74 22.08
C LYS A 11 -32.96 -5.48 22.20
N PRO A 12 -32.76 -4.86 23.38
CA PRO A 12 -31.87 -3.70 23.53
C PRO A 12 -30.40 -4.03 23.25
N TYR A 13 -30.00 -5.29 23.46
CA TYR A 13 -28.63 -5.76 23.31
C TYR A 13 -28.35 -6.34 21.91
N LEU A 14 -29.40 -6.67 21.15
CA LEU A 14 -29.32 -7.16 19.78
C LEU A 14 -29.16 -5.99 18.80
N LYS A 15 -27.91 -5.64 18.47
CA LYS A 15 -27.63 -4.70 17.37
C LYS A 15 -28.12 -5.27 16.04
N SER A 16 -28.83 -4.46 15.25
CA SER A 16 -29.28 -4.91 13.92
C SER A 16 -28.08 -5.27 13.04
N THR A 17 -28.20 -6.37 12.30
CA THR A 17 -27.17 -6.83 11.35
C THR A 17 -26.84 -5.76 10.31
N ALA A 18 -27.83 -4.94 9.91
CA ALA A 18 -27.66 -3.80 9.02
C ALA A 18 -26.74 -2.71 9.61
N ARG A 19 -26.89 -2.39 10.91
CA ARG A 19 -26.02 -1.45 11.62
C ARG A 19 -24.59 -1.97 11.71
N THR A 20 -24.42 -3.25 12.06
CA THR A 20 -23.11 -3.91 12.12
C THR A 20 -22.41 -3.93 10.74
N ASN A 21 -23.16 -4.18 9.66
CA ASN A 21 -22.63 -4.15 8.30
C ASN A 21 -22.25 -2.74 7.83
N TYR A 22 -22.99 -1.71 8.26
CA TYR A 22 -22.64 -0.31 8.01
C TYR A 22 -21.35 0.08 8.74
N GLU A 23 -21.26 -0.19 10.04
CA GLU A 23 -20.07 0.07 10.86
C GLU A 23 -18.82 -0.61 10.27
N ARG A 24 -18.96 -1.87 9.81
CA ARG A 24 -17.88 -2.60 9.13
C ARG A 24 -17.42 -1.91 7.84
N ARG A 25 -18.34 -1.46 6.98
CA ARG A 25 -17.99 -0.75 5.74
C ARG A 25 -17.26 0.57 6.00
N VAL A 26 -17.71 1.33 6.99
CA VAL A 26 -17.06 2.59 7.38
C VAL A 26 -15.65 2.33 7.89
N SER A 27 -15.48 1.34 8.78
CA SER A 27 -14.17 0.93 9.30
C SER A 27 -13.21 0.50 8.19
N SER A 28 -13.66 -0.34 7.25
CA SER A 28 -12.83 -0.75 6.10
C SER A 28 -12.42 0.42 5.21
N ARG A 29 -13.30 1.42 5.03
CA ARG A 29 -12.96 2.62 4.27
C ARG A 29 -11.90 3.47 4.98
N GLN A 30 -12.06 3.68 6.29
CA GLN A 30 -11.09 4.43 7.10
C GLN A 30 -9.70 3.77 7.08
N GLU A 31 -9.65 2.44 7.18
CA GLU A 31 -8.38 1.70 7.10
C GLU A 31 -7.71 1.85 5.73
N SER A 32 -8.51 1.79 4.65
CA SER A 32 -8.01 2.02 3.29
C SER A 32 -7.44 3.43 3.09
N ASP A 33 -8.15 4.45 3.59
CA ASP A 33 -7.72 5.84 3.49
C ASP A 33 -6.47 6.11 4.35
N ARG A 34 -6.38 5.48 5.53
CA ARG A 34 -5.16 5.50 6.35
C ARG A 34 -3.97 4.84 5.65
N GLY A 35 -4.19 3.69 5.00
CA GLY A 35 -3.17 2.99 4.22
C GLY A 35 -2.61 3.85 3.07
N LYS A 36 -3.48 4.55 2.36
CA LYS A 36 -3.11 5.51 1.30
C LYS A 36 -2.28 6.68 1.83
N MET A 37 -2.69 7.26 2.96
CA MET A 37 -1.95 8.35 3.59
C MET A 37 -0.56 7.88 4.07
N ASN A 38 -0.47 6.69 4.67
CA ASN A 38 0.80 6.08 5.06
C ASN A 38 1.72 5.84 3.86
N ALA A 39 1.16 5.43 2.71
CA ALA A 39 1.94 5.26 1.48
C ALA A 39 2.56 6.59 1.04
N ARG A 40 1.78 7.69 1.07
CA ARG A 40 2.27 9.03 0.74
C ARG A 40 3.38 9.49 1.70
N ILE A 41 3.19 9.31 3.00
CA ILE A 41 4.21 9.62 4.02
C ILE A 41 5.50 8.85 3.74
N THR A 42 5.38 7.54 3.47
CA THR A 42 6.54 6.68 3.16
C THR A 42 7.29 7.18 1.93
N VAL A 43 6.57 7.51 0.86
CA VAL A 43 7.18 8.01 -0.39
C VAL A 43 7.93 9.32 -0.15
N VAL A 44 7.33 10.26 0.60
CA VAL A 44 7.97 11.53 0.94
C VAL A 44 9.21 11.31 1.82
N ASN A 45 9.13 10.42 2.82
CA ASN A 45 10.23 10.13 3.74
C ASN A 45 11.44 9.46 3.06
N LEU A 46 11.22 8.69 2.00
CA LEU A 46 12.32 8.15 1.20
C LEU A 46 13.16 9.27 0.55
N GLY A 47 12.54 10.41 0.26
CA GLY A 47 13.22 11.61 -0.22
C GLY A 47 13.59 11.56 -1.70
N ASN A 48 13.78 12.74 -2.28
CA ASN A 48 14.04 12.92 -3.71
C ASN A 48 15.26 12.10 -4.20
N GLU A 49 16.37 12.14 -3.47
CA GLU A 49 17.61 11.45 -3.84
C GLU A 49 17.45 9.93 -3.96
N PHE A 50 16.60 9.32 -3.13
CA PHE A 50 16.28 7.90 -3.26
C PHE A 50 15.55 7.63 -4.59
N TRP A 51 14.58 8.46 -4.92
CA TRP A 51 13.77 8.31 -6.12
C TRP A 51 14.55 8.59 -7.40
N LYS A 52 15.51 9.53 -7.40
CA LYS A 52 16.47 9.70 -8.50
C LYS A 52 17.22 8.41 -8.78
N LYS A 53 17.77 7.77 -7.75
CA LYS A 53 18.47 6.48 -7.89
C LYS A 53 17.55 5.39 -8.42
N ALA A 54 16.32 5.31 -7.91
CA ALA A 54 15.34 4.33 -8.36
C ALA A 54 14.95 4.54 -9.83
N ALA A 55 14.77 5.79 -10.28
CA ALA A 55 14.46 6.12 -11.65
C ALA A 55 15.62 5.79 -12.61
N SER A 56 16.85 6.18 -12.26
CA SER A 56 18.05 5.85 -13.05
C SER A 56 18.24 4.34 -13.19
N TRP A 57 18.04 3.60 -12.10
CA TRP A 57 18.11 2.14 -12.11
C TRP A 57 17.01 1.53 -13.00
N ALA A 58 15.77 1.99 -12.88
CA ALA A 58 14.66 1.47 -13.68
C ALA A 58 14.92 1.67 -15.18
N ALA A 59 15.42 2.84 -15.57
CA ALA A 59 15.83 3.13 -16.95
C ALA A 59 16.95 2.21 -17.45
N ALA A 60 17.94 1.89 -16.61
CA ALA A 60 19.04 0.98 -16.98
C ALA A 60 18.59 -0.49 -17.06
N SER A 61 17.61 -0.89 -16.26
CA SER A 61 17.19 -2.30 -16.15
C SER A 61 16.32 -2.80 -17.32
N GLY A 62 15.76 -1.91 -18.15
CA GLY A 62 14.92 -2.26 -19.31
C GLY A 62 13.60 -2.99 -18.98
N GLY A 63 13.33 -3.30 -17.72
CA GLY A 63 12.22 -4.15 -17.27
C GLY A 63 10.99 -3.40 -16.74
N TYR A 64 10.91 -2.09 -17.00
CA TYR A 64 9.85 -1.18 -16.53
C TYR A 64 9.21 -0.47 -17.72
N GLY A 65 7.89 -0.38 -17.71
CA GLY A 65 7.14 0.35 -18.75
C GLY A 65 7.21 1.86 -18.56
N GLY A 66 6.86 2.62 -19.61
CA GLY A 66 6.90 4.09 -19.57
C GLY A 66 6.08 4.71 -18.43
N GLY A 67 4.93 4.12 -18.08
CA GLY A 67 4.13 4.58 -16.94
C GLY A 67 4.77 4.33 -15.57
N GLU A 68 5.57 3.27 -15.42
CA GLU A 68 6.32 3.01 -14.19
C GLU A 68 7.49 3.99 -14.06
N ILE A 69 8.21 4.25 -15.17
CA ILE A 69 9.30 5.23 -15.22
C ILE A 69 8.78 6.63 -14.91
N TYR A 70 7.63 7.02 -15.48
CA TYR A 70 6.98 8.30 -15.18
C TYR A 70 6.72 8.48 -13.67
N LEU A 71 6.21 7.45 -12.99
CA LEU A 71 5.94 7.51 -11.56
C LEU A 71 7.22 7.62 -10.72
N LEU A 72 8.29 6.95 -11.13
CA LEU A 72 9.59 7.07 -10.46
C LEU A 72 10.20 8.47 -10.65
N ASN A 73 10.11 9.03 -11.86
CA ASN A 73 10.55 10.41 -12.15
C ASN A 73 9.74 11.43 -11.36
N LYS A 74 8.43 11.23 -11.20
CA LYS A 74 7.59 12.06 -10.33
C LYS A 74 8.10 12.07 -8.87
N GLY A 75 8.61 10.94 -8.39
CA GLY A 75 9.32 10.85 -7.12
C GLY A 75 10.63 11.63 -7.09
N ALA A 76 11.41 11.54 -8.17
CA ALA A 76 12.69 12.25 -8.34
C ALA A 76 12.56 13.77 -8.50
N GLU A 77 11.36 14.25 -8.82
CA GLU A 77 11.02 15.67 -8.93
C GLU A 77 10.30 16.21 -7.68
N MET A 78 10.15 15.39 -6.63
CA MET A 78 9.50 15.81 -5.40
C MET A 78 10.25 16.96 -4.72
N GLY A 79 9.46 17.91 -4.23
CA GLY A 79 9.96 19.08 -3.51
C GLY A 79 8.82 19.77 -2.75
N PRO A 80 9.11 20.90 -2.09
CA PRO A 80 8.09 21.72 -1.44
C PRO A 80 6.96 22.06 -2.42
N GLY A 81 5.73 21.70 -2.09
CA GLY A 81 4.56 21.92 -2.96
C GLY A 81 4.38 20.91 -4.11
N ASN A 82 5.37 20.06 -4.40
CA ASN A 82 5.29 19.01 -5.42
C ASN A 82 5.40 17.63 -4.78
N VAL A 83 4.25 17.12 -4.32
CA VAL A 83 4.14 15.82 -3.65
C VAL A 83 3.16 14.93 -4.39
N PRO A 84 3.42 13.61 -4.50
CA PRO A 84 2.57 12.69 -5.23
C PRO A 84 1.20 12.59 -4.56
N THR A 85 0.20 12.29 -5.39
CA THR A 85 -1.11 11.90 -4.89
C THR A 85 -0.99 10.59 -4.11
N GLU A 86 -1.94 10.32 -3.23
CA GLU A 86 -2.00 9.03 -2.52
C GLU A 86 -2.03 7.84 -3.48
N TYR A 87 -2.75 7.98 -4.59
CA TYR A 87 -2.83 6.96 -5.63
C TYR A 87 -1.48 6.72 -6.31
N ASP A 88 -0.77 7.78 -6.66
CA ASP A 88 0.57 7.68 -7.24
C ASP A 88 1.55 7.07 -6.24
N ALA A 89 1.48 7.48 -4.98
CA ALA A 89 2.35 6.97 -3.93
C ALA A 89 2.18 5.44 -3.74
N VAL A 90 0.94 4.95 -3.73
CA VAL A 90 0.67 3.50 -3.67
C VAL A 90 1.27 2.78 -4.87
N LYS A 91 1.17 3.34 -6.09
CA LYS A 91 1.79 2.75 -7.28
C LYS A 91 3.31 2.76 -7.23
N MET A 92 3.91 3.86 -6.77
CA MET A 92 5.35 3.98 -6.60
C MET A 92 5.89 2.89 -5.65
N LEU A 93 5.22 2.66 -4.52
CA LEU A 93 5.60 1.59 -3.60
C LEU A 93 5.44 0.18 -4.21
N LYS A 94 4.42 -0.06 -5.04
CA LYS A 94 4.28 -1.32 -5.78
C LYS A 94 5.43 -1.58 -6.75
N ILE A 95 5.93 -0.52 -7.41
CA ILE A 95 7.10 -0.60 -8.30
C ILE A 95 8.35 -1.01 -7.51
N LEU A 96 8.55 -0.44 -6.32
CA LEU A 96 9.65 -0.83 -5.42
C LEU A 96 9.50 -2.28 -4.93
N GLU A 97 8.29 -2.73 -4.63
CA GLU A 97 8.10 -4.11 -4.20
C GLU A 97 8.36 -5.11 -5.34
N LYS A 98 7.94 -4.78 -6.57
CA LYS A 98 8.30 -5.54 -7.77
C LYS A 98 9.82 -5.60 -7.95
N TRP A 99 10.53 -4.51 -7.68
CA TRP A 99 11.99 -4.49 -7.66
C TRP A 99 12.56 -5.44 -6.60
N ARG A 100 12.12 -5.34 -5.34
CA ARG A 100 12.58 -6.21 -4.24
C ARG A 100 12.42 -7.70 -4.57
N ARG A 101 11.29 -8.07 -5.17
CA ARG A 101 11.02 -9.47 -5.56
C ARG A 101 11.98 -9.95 -6.65
N LYS A 102 12.25 -9.13 -7.68
CA LYS A 102 13.23 -9.47 -8.73
C LYS A 102 14.64 -9.67 -8.16
N ASP A 103 15.07 -8.81 -7.25
CA ASP A 103 16.40 -8.92 -6.64
C ASP A 103 16.53 -10.19 -5.78
N SER A 104 15.51 -10.50 -4.96
CA SER A 104 15.48 -11.74 -4.18
C SER A 104 15.48 -13.00 -5.05
N SER A 105 14.74 -13.01 -6.16
CA SER A 105 14.74 -14.12 -7.12
C SER A 105 16.09 -14.30 -7.80
N ASN A 106 16.77 -13.21 -8.17
CA ASN A 106 18.10 -13.25 -8.77
C ASN A 106 19.17 -13.73 -7.78
N ARG A 107 19.11 -13.30 -6.52
CA ARG A 107 20.03 -13.81 -5.47
C ARG A 107 19.81 -15.29 -5.19
N GLY A 108 18.56 -15.76 -5.20
CA GLY A 108 18.23 -17.18 -5.04
C GLY A 108 18.72 -18.06 -6.20
N LEU A 109 18.74 -17.53 -7.42
CA LEU A 109 19.32 -18.20 -8.60
C LEU A 109 20.85 -18.21 -8.57
N ALA A 110 21.48 -17.08 -8.24
CA ALA A 110 22.93 -16.95 -8.13
C ALA A 110 23.54 -17.81 -7.01
N ALA A 111 22.77 -18.10 -5.96
CA ALA A 111 23.18 -19.03 -4.91
C ALA A 111 23.10 -20.51 -5.34
N LYS A 112 22.22 -20.85 -6.29
CA LYS A 112 22.04 -22.23 -6.77
C LYS A 112 23.02 -22.65 -7.88
N THR A 113 23.54 -21.70 -8.65
CA THR A 113 24.52 -21.96 -9.72
C THR A 113 25.97 -22.03 -9.24
N ARG A 114 26.20 -21.89 -7.93
CA ARG A 114 27.52 -21.98 -7.28
C ARG A 114 27.80 -23.33 -6.60
N ASN A 115 26.94 -24.34 -6.83
CA ASN A 115 27.16 -25.72 -6.41
C ASN A 115 27.53 -26.62 -7.59
#